data_AF-A0A7J8GHS5-F1
#
_entry.id   AF-A0A7J8GHS5-F1
#
_cell.length_a   1.000
_cell.length_b   1.000
_cell.length_c   1.000
_cell.angle_alpha   90.00
_cell.angle_beta   90.00
_cell.angle_gamma   90.00
#
_symmetry.space_group_name_H-M   'P 1'
#
loop_
_entity.id
_entity.type
_entity.pdbx_description
1 polymer ?
#
loop_
_entity_poly.entity_id
_entity_poly.type
_entity_poly.pdbx_seq_one_letter_code
_entity_poly.pdbx_strand_id
1 'polypeptide(L)'
;MSGRRWIKQMFIGAFLIPAMVCGTAFFINFIAIYYHASRAIPFGTMVAVCCICFFVILPLNLVGTILGRNLSGQPNFPCRVNAVPRPIPEKKWFMEPAVIVCLGGILPFGSIFIEMYFIFTSFWAYKIYYVYGFMMLVLVILCIVTVCVTIVCTYFLLNAEDYRWQWTSFLSAASTAIYVYMYSFYYYFFKTKMYGLFQTSFYFGYMAVFSTALGIMCGAIGYMGTSAFVRKIYTNVKID
;
A
#
# COMPACT_ATOMS: atom_id res chain seq x y z
N MET A 1 13.88 13.62 13.96
CA MET A 1 13.99 12.49 12.99
C MET A 1 15.43 12.38 12.45
N SER A 2 16.42 12.13 13.32
CA SER A 2 17.77 11.78 12.86
C SER A 2 17.70 10.31 12.41
N GLY A 3 18.04 9.99 11.16
CA GLY A 3 17.91 8.67 10.52
C GLY A 3 18.73 7.51 11.14
N ARG A 4 18.95 7.54 12.47
CA ARG A 4 19.74 6.56 13.24
C ARG A 4 19.16 5.14 13.20
N ARG A 5 17.88 4.96 12.87
CA ARG A 5 17.21 3.64 12.83
C ARG A 5 17.00 3.08 11.41
N TRP A 6 17.84 3.47 10.45
CA TRP A 6 17.74 3.03 9.05
C TRP A 6 17.84 1.49 8.91
N ILE A 7 18.68 0.84 9.71
CA ILE A 7 18.84 -0.64 9.70
C ILE A 7 17.52 -1.32 10.08
N LYS A 8 16.85 -0.84 11.14
CA LYS A 8 15.55 -1.39 11.56
C LYS A 8 14.48 -1.19 10.49
N GLN A 9 14.45 -0.02 9.86
CA GLN A 9 13.51 0.27 8.77
C GLN A 9 13.76 -0.59 7.53
N MET A 10 15.04 -0.83 7.20
CA MET A 10 15.45 -1.74 6.13
C MET A 10 14.97 -3.16 6.40
N PHE A 11 15.21 -3.71 7.60
CA PHE A 11 14.74 -5.05 7.95
C PHE A 11 13.22 -5.17 7.90
N ILE A 12 12.49 -4.17 8.42
CA ILE A 12 11.03 -4.18 8.35
C ILE A 12 10.56 -4.13 6.90
N GLY A 13 11.10 -3.24 6.07
CA GLY A 13 10.73 -3.14 4.65
C GLY A 13 11.05 -4.40 3.85
N ALA A 14 12.20 -5.01 4.10
CA ALA A 14 12.66 -6.18 3.37
C ALA A 14 11.91 -7.46 3.74
N PHE A 15 11.48 -7.62 5.00
CA PHE A 15 10.77 -8.82 5.46
C PHE A 15 9.25 -8.71 5.43
N LEU A 16 8.66 -7.52 5.51
CA LEU A 16 7.21 -7.37 5.67
C LEU A 16 6.42 -7.96 4.50
N ILE A 17 6.78 -7.63 3.26
CA ILE A 17 6.09 -8.17 2.07
C ILE A 17 6.34 -9.68 1.91
N PRO A 18 7.61 -10.17 1.91
CA PRO A 18 7.86 -11.60 1.78
C PRO A 18 7.22 -12.44 2.89
N ALA A 19 7.24 -11.96 4.14
CA ALA A 19 6.63 -12.67 5.26
C ALA A 19 5.10 -12.76 5.12
N MET A 20 4.44 -11.68 4.66
CA MET A 20 3.00 -11.74 4.37
C MET A 20 2.67 -12.73 3.25
N VAL A 21 3.40 -12.68 2.14
CA VAL A 21 3.19 -13.60 1.00
C VAL A 21 3.44 -15.04 1.44
N CYS A 22 4.58 -15.34 2.07
CA CYS A 22 4.89 -16.68 2.56
C CYS A 22 3.88 -17.15 3.60
N GLY A 23 3.49 -16.28 4.54
CA GLY A 23 2.49 -16.59 5.57
C GLY A 23 1.14 -16.98 4.98
N THR A 24 0.64 -16.21 4.01
CA THR A 24 -0.61 -16.55 3.30
C THR A 24 -0.48 -17.82 2.47
N ALA A 25 0.64 -18.02 1.77
CA ALA A 25 0.88 -19.22 0.98
C ALA A 25 0.95 -20.48 1.85
N PHE A 26 1.65 -20.42 2.99
CA PHE A 26 1.73 -21.53 3.94
C PHE A 26 0.40 -21.83 4.62
N PHE A 27 -0.35 -20.80 4.99
CA PHE A 27 -1.69 -20.98 5.55
C PHE A 27 -2.62 -21.69 4.57
N ILE A 28 -2.68 -21.22 3.32
CA ILE A 28 -3.46 -21.86 2.26
C ILE A 28 -2.96 -23.29 2.00
N ASN A 29 -1.64 -23.50 1.99
CA ASN A 29 -1.05 -24.81 1.74
C ASN A 29 -1.37 -25.82 2.84
N PHE A 30 -1.41 -25.40 4.11
CA PHE A 30 -1.81 -26.26 5.23
C PHE A 30 -3.24 -26.78 5.05
N ILE A 31 -4.16 -25.91 4.61
CA ILE A 31 -5.53 -26.29 4.29
C ILE A 31 -5.57 -27.19 3.05
N ALA A 32 -4.75 -26.91 2.03
CA ALA A 32 -4.64 -27.75 0.84
C ALA A 32 -4.23 -29.19 1.17
N ILE A 33 -3.23 -29.35 2.06
CA ILE A 33 -2.75 -30.65 2.51
C ILE A 33 -3.83 -31.39 3.30
N TYR A 34 -4.54 -30.70 4.20
CA TYR A 34 -5.64 -31.30 4.97
C TYR A 34 -6.75 -31.87 4.07
N TYR A 35 -7.08 -31.18 2.98
CA TYR A 35 -8.08 -31.63 2.01
C TYR A 35 -7.53 -32.57 0.93
N HIS A 36 -6.26 -33.00 1.01
CA HIS A 36 -5.57 -33.76 -0.04
C HIS A 36 -5.76 -33.15 -1.44
N ALA A 37 -5.81 -31.82 -1.52
CA ALA A 37 -6.11 -31.12 -2.76
C ALA A 37 -4.93 -31.26 -3.74
N SER A 38 -5.23 -31.52 -5.01
CA SER A 38 -4.22 -31.60 -6.08
C SER A 38 -3.43 -30.30 -6.31
N ARG A 39 -3.90 -29.19 -5.72
CA ARG A 39 -3.25 -27.87 -5.70
C ARG A 39 -2.32 -27.67 -4.49
N ALA A 40 -2.08 -28.70 -3.67
CA ALA A 40 -1.10 -28.62 -2.59
C ALA A 40 0.30 -28.34 -3.18
N ILE A 41 0.95 -27.32 -2.65
CA ILE A 41 2.28 -26.91 -3.04
C ILE A 41 3.25 -27.96 -2.48
N PRO A 42 4.05 -28.64 -3.35
CA PRO A 42 5.01 -29.62 -2.89
C PRO A 42 6.05 -28.98 -1.98
N PHE A 43 6.59 -29.74 -1.03
CA PHE A 43 7.56 -29.22 -0.06
C PHE A 43 8.78 -28.56 -0.74
N GLY A 44 9.23 -29.11 -1.87
CA GLY A 44 10.35 -28.55 -2.64
C GLY A 44 10.12 -27.10 -3.11
N THR A 45 8.90 -26.75 -3.56
CA THR A 45 8.61 -25.37 -3.98
C THR A 45 8.45 -24.44 -2.79
N MET A 46 7.97 -24.91 -1.64
CA MET A 46 7.96 -24.12 -0.40
C MET A 46 9.37 -23.69 0.01
N VAL A 47 10.33 -24.64 -0.01
CA VAL A 47 11.73 -24.36 0.29
C VAL A 47 12.33 -23.41 -0.75
N ALA A 48 12.04 -23.62 -2.05
CA ALA A 48 12.51 -22.74 -3.11
C ALA A 48 12.01 -21.29 -2.94
N VAL A 49 10.74 -21.08 -2.57
CA VAL A 49 10.19 -19.74 -2.29
C VAL A 49 10.90 -19.10 -1.11
N CYS A 50 11.14 -19.83 -0.02
CA CYS A 50 11.94 -19.32 1.10
C CYS A 50 13.36 -18.92 0.65
N CYS A 51 14.03 -19.78 -0.14
CA CYS A 51 15.36 -19.47 -0.66
C CYS A 51 15.36 -18.20 -1.51
N ILE A 52 14.36 -17.99 -2.38
CA ILE A 52 14.24 -16.75 -3.16
C ILE A 52 14.05 -15.55 -2.23
N CYS A 53 13.22 -15.66 -1.21
CA CYS A 53 13.03 -14.57 -0.24
C CYS A 53 14.33 -14.21 0.50
N PHE A 54 15.11 -15.19 0.94
CA PHE A 54 16.35 -14.94 1.69
C PHE A 54 17.53 -14.54 0.79
N PHE A 55 17.73 -15.22 -0.34
CA PHE A 55 18.93 -15.06 -1.17
C PHE A 55 18.76 -14.07 -2.31
N VAL A 56 17.54 -13.67 -2.67
CA VAL A 56 17.30 -12.69 -3.74
C VAL A 56 16.68 -11.43 -3.17
N ILE A 57 15.55 -11.54 -2.45
CA ILE A 57 14.79 -10.35 -2.02
C ILE A 57 15.54 -9.54 -0.97
N LEU A 58 16.18 -10.18 0.01
CA LEU A 58 16.96 -9.49 1.04
C LEU A 58 18.17 -8.73 0.48
N PRO A 59 19.10 -9.34 -0.29
CA PRO A 59 20.24 -8.61 -0.83
C PRO A 59 19.80 -7.50 -1.78
N LEU A 60 18.76 -7.71 -2.59
CA LEU A 60 18.25 -6.68 -3.49
C LEU A 60 17.67 -5.48 -2.72
N ASN A 61 16.93 -5.72 -1.63
CA ASN A 61 16.44 -4.65 -0.74
C ASN A 61 17.57 -3.91 -0.02
N LEU A 62 18.61 -4.64 0.42
CA LEU A 62 19.81 -4.05 1.02
C LEU A 62 20.51 -3.11 0.03
N VAL A 63 20.77 -3.59 -1.19
CA VAL A 63 21.38 -2.80 -2.26
C VAL A 63 20.51 -1.57 -2.58
N GLY A 64 19.20 -1.75 -2.74
CA GLY A 64 18.26 -0.66 -2.99
C GLY A 64 18.25 0.39 -1.87
N THR A 65 18.33 -0.04 -0.61
CA THR A 65 18.38 0.87 0.56
C THR A 65 19.69 1.65 0.61
N ILE A 66 20.83 1.00 0.34
CA ILE A 66 22.15 1.65 0.32
C ILE A 66 22.22 2.67 -0.83
N LEU A 67 21.79 2.28 -2.04
CA LEU A 67 21.76 3.18 -3.20
C LEU A 67 20.81 4.35 -2.95
N GLY A 68 19.59 4.11 -2.47
CA GLY A 68 18.63 5.16 -2.16
C GLY A 68 19.14 6.14 -1.10
N ARG A 69 19.89 5.65 -0.11
CA ARG A 69 20.51 6.51 0.91
C ARG A 69 21.69 7.32 0.37
N ASN A 70 22.51 6.73 -0.49
CA ASN A 70 23.65 7.44 -1.10
C ASN A 70 23.17 8.53 -2.08
N LEU A 71 22.10 8.26 -2.83
CA LEU A 71 21.51 9.22 -3.78
C LEU A 71 20.73 10.34 -3.09
N SER A 72 20.10 10.07 -1.93
CA SER A 72 19.28 11.07 -1.23
C SER A 72 20.09 12.12 -0.44
N GLY A 73 21.39 11.89 -0.21
CA GLY A 73 22.29 12.87 0.39
C GLY A 73 21.88 13.33 1.80
N GLN A 74 22.39 14.48 2.24
CA GLN A 74 21.94 15.09 3.51
C GLN A 74 20.56 15.75 3.34
N PRO A 75 19.65 15.61 4.32
CA PRO A 75 18.34 16.26 4.27
C PRO A 75 18.47 17.79 4.16
N ASN A 76 18.17 18.34 2.99
CA ASN A 76 18.14 19.79 2.76
C ASN A 76 16.71 20.31 2.96
N PHE A 77 16.38 20.70 4.18
CA PHE A 77 15.08 21.27 4.53
C PHE A 77 14.99 22.73 4.05
N PRO A 78 13.90 23.13 3.38
CA PRO A 78 13.75 24.49 2.85
C PRO A 78 13.62 25.56 3.94
N CYS A 79 13.25 25.18 5.16
CA CYS A 79 13.13 26.08 6.30
C CYS A 79 13.85 25.51 7.53
N ARG A 80 14.26 26.40 8.44
CA ARG A 80 14.82 26.00 9.74
C ARG A 80 13.78 25.23 10.55
N VAL A 81 14.11 23.97 10.87
CA VAL A 81 13.24 23.11 11.68
C VAL A 81 13.50 23.40 13.17
N ASN A 82 12.44 23.69 13.92
CA ASN A 82 12.53 23.86 15.37
C ASN A 82 12.83 22.50 16.04
N ALA A 83 13.74 22.48 17.01
CA ALA A 83 14.14 21.26 17.72
C ALA A 83 13.05 20.75 18.67
N VAL A 84 12.21 21.65 19.19
CA VAL A 84 11.09 21.33 20.08
C VAL A 84 9.81 21.25 19.23
N PRO A 85 9.09 20.10 19.24
CA PRO A 85 7.79 19.98 18.59
C PRO A 85 6.80 20.97 19.22
N ARG A 86 6.09 21.73 18.39
CA ARG A 86 5.01 22.59 18.88
C ARG A 86 3.85 21.71 19.37
N PRO A 87 3.15 22.10 20.44
CA PRO A 87 1.91 21.43 20.85
C PRO A 87 0.87 21.57 19.73
N ILE A 88 0.13 20.49 19.47
CA ILE A 88 -0.89 20.44 18.41
C ILE A 88 -2.18 20.98 19.01
N PRO A 89 -2.84 21.98 18.38
CA PRO A 89 -4.10 22.52 18.87
C PRO A 89 -5.23 21.47 18.81
N GLU A 90 -6.27 21.67 19.62
CA GLU A 90 -7.48 20.84 19.53
C GLU A 90 -8.15 21.04 18.17
N LYS A 91 -8.48 19.93 17.52
CA LYS A 91 -8.99 19.90 16.15
C LYS A 91 -10.47 19.59 16.13
N LYS A 92 -11.16 20.05 15.09
CA LYS A 92 -12.52 19.56 14.78
C LYS A 92 -12.47 18.09 14.36
N TRP A 93 -13.54 17.35 14.62
CA TRP A 93 -13.60 15.89 14.39
C TRP A 93 -13.20 15.47 12.95
N PHE A 94 -13.58 16.25 11.94
CA PHE A 94 -13.28 15.95 10.54
C PHE A 94 -11.82 16.23 10.13
N MET A 95 -11.06 16.94 10.96
CA MET A 95 -9.62 17.21 10.78
C MET A 95 -8.74 16.20 11.54
N GLU A 96 -9.35 15.17 12.15
CA GLU A 96 -8.58 14.09 12.76
C GLU A 96 -7.89 13.23 11.68
N PRO A 97 -6.61 12.85 11.89
CA PRO A 97 -5.86 12.06 10.91
C PRO A 97 -6.57 10.76 10.52
N ALA A 98 -7.26 10.11 11.47
CA ALA A 98 -7.99 8.88 11.20
C ALA A 98 -9.15 9.09 10.21
N VAL A 99 -9.92 10.16 10.37
CA VAL A 99 -11.05 10.49 9.48
C VAL A 99 -10.53 10.86 8.09
N ILE A 100 -9.45 11.66 8.02
CA ILE A 100 -8.79 12.02 6.76
C ILE A 100 -8.27 10.77 6.03
N VAL A 101 -7.67 9.83 6.75
CA VAL A 101 -7.16 8.57 6.18
C VAL A 101 -8.30 7.74 5.59
N CYS A 102 -9.41 7.58 6.32
CA CYS A 102 -10.57 6.86 5.81
C CYS A 102 -11.15 7.54 4.56
N LEU A 103 -11.43 8.84 4.61
CA LEU A 103 -12.05 9.56 3.49
C LEU A 103 -11.15 9.63 2.25
N GLY A 104 -9.84 9.71 2.41
CA GLY A 104 -8.89 9.81 1.30
C GLY A 104 -8.91 8.61 0.34
N GLY A 105 -9.26 7.42 0.82
CA GLY A 105 -9.25 6.21 0.00
C GLY A 105 -10.47 6.04 -0.91
N ILE A 106 -11.56 6.79 -0.65
CA ILE A 106 -12.85 6.64 -1.35
C ILE A 106 -12.75 7.09 -2.80
N LEU A 107 -12.13 8.25 -3.05
CA LEU A 107 -12.03 8.81 -4.40
C LEU A 107 -11.16 7.95 -5.34
N PRO A 108 -9.94 7.51 -4.94
CA PRO A 108 -9.14 6.61 -5.77
C PRO A 108 -9.78 5.22 -5.93
N PHE A 109 -10.59 4.76 -4.96
CA PHE A 109 -11.37 3.53 -5.13
C PHE A 109 -12.48 3.71 -6.19
N GLY A 110 -13.19 4.83 -6.14
CA GLY A 110 -14.24 5.17 -7.11
C GLY A 110 -13.73 5.19 -8.56
N SER A 111 -12.51 5.69 -8.80
CA SER A 111 -11.93 5.74 -10.16
C SER A 111 -11.56 4.38 -10.74
N ILE A 112 -11.32 3.37 -9.91
CA ILE A 112 -10.95 2.00 -10.34
C ILE A 112 -12.06 0.98 -10.12
N PHE A 113 -13.23 1.40 -9.64
CA PHE A 113 -14.31 0.51 -9.20
C PHE A 113 -14.77 -0.45 -10.32
N ILE A 114 -15.01 0.09 -11.52
CA ILE A 114 -15.46 -0.69 -12.67
C ILE A 114 -14.37 -1.69 -13.11
N GLU A 115 -13.10 -1.27 -13.11
CA GLU A 115 -12.01 -2.17 -13.48
C GLU A 115 -11.78 -3.26 -12.46
N MET A 116 -11.95 -2.99 -11.17
CA MET A 116 -11.87 -4.04 -10.16
C MET A 116 -12.91 -5.14 -10.39
N TYR A 117 -14.10 -4.81 -10.87
CA TYR A 117 -15.08 -5.81 -11.27
C TYR A 117 -14.57 -6.70 -12.41
N PHE A 118 -13.98 -6.10 -13.44
CA PHE A 118 -13.43 -6.85 -14.59
C PHE A 118 -12.25 -7.73 -14.18
N ILE A 119 -11.31 -7.19 -13.40
CA ILE A 119 -10.18 -7.94 -12.84
C ILE A 119 -10.69 -9.16 -12.06
N PHE A 120 -11.63 -8.96 -11.15
CA PHE A 120 -12.13 -10.04 -10.30
C PHE A 120 -12.86 -11.09 -11.13
N THR A 121 -13.64 -10.67 -12.12
CA THR A 121 -14.32 -11.58 -13.04
C THR A 121 -13.33 -12.36 -13.89
N SER A 122 -12.20 -11.79 -14.27
CA SER A 122 -11.19 -12.49 -15.06
C SER A 122 -10.38 -13.49 -14.26
N PHE A 123 -10.00 -13.13 -13.03
CA PHE A 123 -9.29 -14.06 -12.14
C PHE A 123 -10.19 -15.21 -11.65
N TRP A 124 -11.46 -14.93 -11.31
CA TRP A 124 -12.31 -15.89 -10.62
C TRP A 124 -13.39 -16.54 -11.48
N ALA A 125 -13.80 -15.92 -12.58
CA ALA A 125 -14.78 -16.47 -13.53
C ALA A 125 -14.17 -16.90 -14.88
N TYR A 126 -12.83 -16.96 -14.97
CA TYR A 126 -12.05 -17.41 -16.15
C TYR A 126 -12.40 -16.69 -17.46
N LYS A 127 -13.01 -15.51 -17.41
CA LYS A 127 -13.25 -14.68 -18.59
C LYS A 127 -11.98 -13.96 -18.97
N ILE A 128 -11.35 -14.33 -20.08
CA ILE A 128 -10.12 -13.69 -20.54
C ILE A 128 -10.38 -12.21 -20.79
N TYR A 129 -9.70 -11.35 -20.03
CA TYR A 129 -9.72 -9.91 -20.24
C TYR A 129 -8.67 -9.55 -21.27
N TYR A 130 -9.12 -9.24 -22.49
CA TYR A 130 -8.22 -8.93 -23.61
C TYR A 130 -7.77 -7.45 -23.64
N VAL A 131 -8.25 -6.60 -22.73
CA VAL A 131 -8.05 -5.14 -22.80
C VAL A 131 -6.88 -4.68 -21.92
N TYR A 132 -5.71 -5.30 -22.06
CA TYR A 132 -4.51 -4.96 -21.28
C TYR A 132 -4.11 -3.47 -21.38
N GLY A 133 -4.33 -2.83 -22.53
CA GLY A 133 -4.05 -1.40 -22.71
C GLY A 133 -4.92 -0.50 -21.82
N PHE A 134 -6.17 -0.88 -21.57
CA PHE A 134 -7.07 -0.13 -20.70
C PHE A 134 -6.70 -0.27 -19.22
N MET A 135 -6.21 -1.44 -18.79
CA MET A 135 -5.65 -1.62 -17.44
C MET A 135 -4.48 -0.68 -17.15
N MET A 136 -3.58 -0.50 -18.12
CA MET A 136 -2.43 0.40 -17.98
C MET A 136 -2.90 1.86 -17.82
N LEU A 137 -3.88 2.29 -18.62
CA LEU A 137 -4.48 3.61 -18.52
C LEU A 137 -5.11 3.83 -17.13
N VAL A 138 -5.85 2.84 -16.62
CA VAL A 138 -6.48 2.93 -15.30
C VAL A 138 -5.45 2.99 -14.17
N LEU A 139 -4.34 2.27 -14.30
CA LEU A 139 -3.22 2.38 -13.36
C LEU A 139 -2.65 3.81 -13.34
N VAL A 140 -2.47 4.43 -14.50
CA VAL A 140 -2.01 5.84 -14.59
C VAL A 140 -3.02 6.78 -13.94
N ILE A 141 -4.32 6.62 -14.21
CA ILE A 141 -5.37 7.42 -13.56
C ILE A 141 -5.34 7.21 -12.04
N LEU A 142 -5.19 5.98 -11.57
CA LEU A 142 -5.07 5.67 -10.14
C LEU A 142 -3.88 6.40 -9.53
N CYS A 143 -2.71 6.38 -10.17
CA CYS A 143 -1.54 7.12 -9.70
C CYS A 143 -1.80 8.63 -9.61
N ILE A 144 -2.44 9.23 -10.61
CA ILE A 144 -2.75 10.66 -10.61
C ILE A 144 -3.76 11.00 -9.50
N VAL A 145 -4.87 10.27 -9.42
CA VAL A 145 -5.93 10.51 -8.43
C VAL A 145 -5.42 10.30 -7.01
N THR A 146 -4.62 9.25 -6.77
CA THR A 146 -4.01 9.00 -5.44
C THR A 146 -3.13 10.17 -5.02
N VAL A 147 -2.25 10.68 -5.90
CA VAL A 147 -1.41 11.86 -5.59
C VAL A 147 -2.25 13.10 -5.30
N CYS A 148 -3.26 13.38 -6.14
CA CYS A 148 -4.11 14.56 -5.94
C CYS A 148 -4.85 14.50 -4.60
N VAL A 149 -5.44 13.35 -4.26
CA VAL A 149 -6.20 13.18 -3.02
C VAL A 149 -5.28 13.25 -1.80
N THR A 150 -4.10 12.62 -1.83
CA THR A 150 -3.15 12.71 -0.71
C THR A 150 -2.62 14.12 -0.49
N ILE A 151 -2.42 14.91 -1.55
CA ILE A 151 -2.05 16.33 -1.43
C ILE A 151 -3.16 17.10 -0.72
N VAL A 152 -4.42 16.94 -1.13
CA VAL A 152 -5.57 17.61 -0.51
C VAL A 152 -5.71 17.20 0.97
N CYS A 153 -5.66 15.90 1.28
CA CYS A 153 -5.71 15.38 2.64
C CYS A 153 -4.58 15.95 3.51
N THR A 154 -3.37 16.05 2.96
CA THR A 154 -2.21 16.61 3.68
C THR A 154 -2.36 18.12 3.87
N TYR A 155 -2.90 18.83 2.89
CA TYR A 155 -3.16 20.27 3.00
C TYR A 155 -4.15 20.56 4.13
N PHE A 156 -5.23 19.81 4.26
CA PHE A 156 -6.15 19.93 5.39
C PHE A 156 -5.48 19.65 6.73
N LEU A 157 -4.60 18.64 6.81
CA LEU A 157 -3.85 18.32 8.02
C LEU A 157 -2.89 19.46 8.43
N LEU A 158 -2.20 20.06 7.45
CA LEU A 158 -1.28 21.18 7.68
C LEU A 158 -2.03 22.46 8.09
N ASN A 159 -3.22 22.71 7.55
CA ASN A 159 -4.09 23.81 8.00
C ASN A 159 -4.59 23.62 9.44
N ALA A 160 -4.67 22.38 9.92
CA ALA A 160 -4.96 22.05 11.31
C ALA A 160 -3.70 22.07 12.21
N GLU A 161 -2.59 22.64 11.71
CA GLU A 161 -1.29 22.76 12.38
C GLU A 161 -0.66 21.42 12.84
N ASP A 162 -1.09 20.28 12.28
CA ASP A 162 -0.47 18.99 12.59
C ASP A 162 0.69 18.69 11.63
N TYR A 163 1.89 18.66 12.18
CA TYR A 163 3.13 18.41 11.45
C TYR A 163 3.35 16.93 11.08
N ARG A 164 2.53 15.99 11.56
CA ARG A 164 2.69 14.53 11.36
C ARG A 164 2.10 14.06 10.02
N TRP A 165 2.44 14.77 8.95
CA TRP A 165 1.89 14.52 7.62
C TRP A 165 2.44 13.27 6.95
N GLN A 166 3.66 12.82 7.28
CA GLN A 166 4.33 11.73 6.55
C GLN A 166 3.56 10.40 6.61
N TRP A 167 3.10 10.01 7.80
CA TRP A 167 2.34 8.77 7.97
C TRP A 167 0.89 8.94 7.53
N THR A 168 0.32 10.12 7.74
CA THR A 168 -1.07 10.41 7.34
C THR A 168 -1.22 10.40 5.83
N SER A 169 -0.25 10.94 5.07
CA SER A 169 -0.28 10.92 3.60
C SER A 169 -0.11 9.52 3.04
N PHE A 170 0.81 8.72 3.60
CA PHE A 170 0.98 7.32 3.24
C PHE A 170 -0.30 6.51 3.50
N LEU A 171 -0.86 6.62 4.71
CA LEU A 171 -2.05 5.87 5.11
C LEU A 171 -3.30 6.30 4.34
N SER A 172 -3.41 7.59 4.01
CA SER A 172 -4.53 8.15 3.24
C SER A 172 -4.60 7.60 1.82
N ALA A 173 -3.46 7.40 1.14
CA ALA A 173 -3.46 6.68 -0.14
C ALA A 173 -3.57 5.16 0.03
N ALA A 174 -2.97 4.59 1.08
CA ALA A 174 -3.04 3.16 1.34
C ALA A 174 -4.46 2.69 1.70
N SER A 175 -5.33 3.57 2.23
CA SER A 175 -6.71 3.23 2.58
C SER A 175 -7.55 2.82 1.38
N THR A 176 -7.17 3.17 0.15
CA THR A 176 -7.78 2.63 -1.09
C THR A 176 -7.78 1.10 -1.10
N ALA A 177 -6.74 0.46 -0.55
CA ALA A 177 -6.69 -1.01 -0.44
C ALA A 177 -7.76 -1.60 0.48
N ILE A 178 -8.15 -0.87 1.52
CA ILE A 178 -9.21 -1.31 2.44
C ILE A 178 -10.53 -1.39 1.69
N TYR A 179 -10.82 -0.39 0.85
CA TYR A 179 -12.01 -0.38 0.00
C TYR A 179 -11.99 -1.49 -1.05
N VAL A 180 -10.84 -1.74 -1.68
CA VAL A 180 -10.67 -2.88 -2.61
C VAL A 180 -10.88 -4.22 -1.90
N TYR A 181 -10.38 -4.37 -0.67
CA TYR A 181 -10.59 -5.59 0.11
C TYR A 181 -12.04 -5.75 0.55
N MET A 182 -12.71 -4.68 0.97
CA MET A 182 -14.15 -4.69 1.28
C MET A 182 -14.98 -5.07 0.05
N TYR A 183 -14.60 -4.58 -1.14
CA TYR A 183 -15.21 -4.97 -2.40
C TYR A 183 -15.05 -6.48 -2.70
N SER A 184 -13.94 -7.09 -2.28
CA SER A 184 -13.75 -8.55 -2.42
C SER A 184 -14.73 -9.37 -1.59
N PHE A 185 -15.13 -8.90 -0.41
CA PHE A 185 -16.23 -9.54 0.34
C PHE A 185 -17.55 -9.45 -0.44
N TYR A 186 -17.89 -8.27 -0.95
CA TYR A 186 -19.09 -8.09 -1.76
C TYR A 186 -19.09 -9.03 -2.99
N TYR A 187 -17.98 -9.06 -3.72
CA TYR A 187 -17.86 -9.92 -4.91
C TYR A 187 -17.97 -11.41 -4.57
N TYR A 188 -17.34 -11.84 -3.47
CA TYR A 188 -17.42 -13.21 -2.98
C TYR A 188 -18.86 -13.66 -2.75
N PHE A 189 -19.65 -12.91 -1.97
CA PHE A 189 -21.01 -13.32 -1.61
C PHE A 189 -22.02 -13.21 -2.75
N PHE A 190 -21.92 -12.18 -3.59
CA PHE A 190 -22.98 -11.88 -4.58
C PHE A 190 -22.66 -12.35 -6.00
N LYS A 191 -21.40 -12.62 -6.33
CA LYS A 191 -20.98 -12.96 -7.69
C LYS A 191 -20.33 -14.34 -7.80
N THR A 192 -19.64 -14.79 -6.76
CA THR A 192 -18.97 -16.10 -6.81
C THR A 192 -19.89 -17.22 -6.32
N LYS A 193 -19.86 -18.37 -7.02
CA LYS A 193 -20.52 -19.62 -6.60
C LYS A 193 -19.53 -20.57 -5.92
N MET A 194 -18.58 -20.01 -5.18
CA MET A 194 -17.49 -20.76 -4.55
C MET A 194 -17.94 -21.26 -3.18
N TYR A 195 -17.71 -22.54 -2.91
CA TYR A 195 -18.12 -23.19 -1.66
C TYR A 195 -16.99 -24.04 -1.10
N GLY A 196 -16.93 -24.13 0.23
CA GLY A 196 -15.93 -24.91 0.94
C GLY A 196 -14.73 -24.09 1.45
N LEU A 197 -14.19 -24.52 2.58
CA LEU A 197 -13.15 -23.79 3.32
C LEU A 197 -11.86 -23.59 2.53
N PHE A 198 -11.46 -24.55 1.69
CA PHE A 198 -10.28 -24.41 0.86
C PHE A 198 -10.45 -23.30 -0.20
N GLN A 199 -11.62 -23.23 -0.84
CA GLN A 199 -11.87 -22.24 -1.88
C GLN A 199 -12.05 -20.82 -1.29
N THR A 200 -12.71 -20.71 -0.12
CA THR A 200 -12.89 -19.44 0.59
C THR A 200 -11.54 -18.88 1.06
N SER A 201 -10.71 -19.70 1.70
CA SER A 201 -9.40 -19.30 2.21
C SER A 201 -8.43 -18.94 1.09
N PHE A 202 -8.46 -19.69 -0.02
CA PHE A 202 -7.70 -19.37 -1.22
C PHE A 202 -8.12 -18.01 -1.80
N TYR A 203 -9.43 -17.75 -1.93
CA TYR A 203 -9.94 -16.47 -2.41
C TYR A 203 -9.48 -15.31 -1.52
N PHE A 204 -9.82 -15.33 -0.24
CA PHE A 204 -9.53 -14.22 0.66
C PHE A 204 -8.03 -14.02 0.89
N GLY A 205 -7.23 -15.09 0.92
CA GLY A 205 -5.78 -14.99 1.06
C GLY A 205 -5.13 -14.28 -0.12
N TYR A 206 -5.47 -14.66 -1.36
CA TYR A 206 -4.96 -13.97 -2.55
C TYR A 206 -5.44 -12.53 -2.64
N MET A 207 -6.72 -12.28 -2.31
CA MET A 207 -7.28 -10.94 -2.31
C MET A 207 -6.64 -10.02 -1.25
N ALA A 208 -6.27 -10.56 -0.09
CA ALA A 208 -5.56 -9.83 0.95
C ALA A 208 -4.14 -9.46 0.53
N VAL A 209 -3.41 -10.37 -0.12
CA VAL A 209 -2.07 -10.07 -0.66
C VAL A 209 -2.15 -9.00 -1.74
N PHE A 210 -3.10 -9.14 -2.67
CA PHE A 210 -3.32 -8.19 -3.76
C PHE A 210 -3.67 -6.79 -3.25
N SER A 211 -4.66 -6.68 -2.36
CA SER A 211 -5.06 -5.39 -1.79
C SER A 211 -3.92 -4.73 -1.02
N THR A 212 -3.17 -5.51 -0.21
CA THR A 212 -2.04 -4.98 0.56
C THR A 212 -0.92 -4.46 -0.34
N ALA A 213 -0.60 -5.19 -1.43
CA ALA A 213 0.38 -4.74 -2.42
C ALA A 213 -0.05 -3.43 -3.10
N LEU A 214 -1.32 -3.33 -3.50
CA LEU A 214 -1.88 -2.09 -4.04
C LEU A 214 -1.83 -0.94 -3.03
N GLY A 215 -2.15 -1.20 -1.76
CA GLY A 215 -2.12 -0.19 -0.70
C GLY A 215 -0.72 0.38 -0.47
N ILE A 216 0.30 -0.47 -0.48
CA ILE A 216 1.70 -0.04 -0.33
C ILE A 216 2.16 0.76 -1.55
N MET A 217 1.79 0.32 -2.76
CA MET A 217 2.08 1.04 -3.99
C MET A 217 1.43 2.44 -4.00
N CYS A 218 0.12 2.51 -3.75
CA CYS A 218 -0.62 3.77 -3.65
C CYS A 218 -0.04 4.67 -2.55
N GLY A 219 0.22 4.11 -1.37
CA GLY A 219 0.80 4.82 -0.23
C GLY A 219 2.17 5.42 -0.55
N ALA A 220 3.03 4.68 -1.25
CA ALA A 220 4.35 5.17 -1.67
C ALA A 220 4.24 6.32 -2.68
N ILE A 221 3.39 6.16 -3.70
CA ILE A 221 3.16 7.18 -4.74
C ILE A 221 2.56 8.45 -4.12
N GLY A 222 1.56 8.29 -3.26
CA GLY A 222 0.92 9.38 -2.53
C GLY A 222 1.92 10.13 -1.63
N TYR A 223 2.76 9.40 -0.88
CA TYR A 223 3.81 9.99 -0.06
C TYR A 223 4.84 10.77 -0.90
N MET A 224 5.28 10.21 -2.02
CA MET A 224 6.22 10.88 -2.93
C MET A 224 5.63 12.20 -3.47
N GLY A 225 4.40 12.17 -3.97
CA GLY A 225 3.71 13.36 -4.47
C GLY A 225 3.51 14.43 -3.40
N THR A 226 3.04 14.03 -2.22
CA THR A 226 2.89 14.93 -1.07
C THR A 226 4.23 15.51 -0.62
N SER A 227 5.31 14.73 -0.59
CA SER A 227 6.63 15.22 -0.17
C SER A 227 7.17 16.32 -1.09
N ALA A 228 6.96 16.20 -2.40
CA ALA A 228 7.31 17.22 -3.37
C ALA A 228 6.46 18.48 -3.19
N PHE A 229 5.14 18.32 -2.96
CA PHE A 229 4.23 19.42 -2.66
C PHE A 229 4.63 20.17 -1.39
N VAL A 230 4.87 19.45 -0.29
CA VAL A 230 5.26 20.04 0.99
C VAL A 230 6.58 20.82 0.87
N ARG A 231 7.57 20.27 0.16
CA ARG A 231 8.82 21.01 -0.09
C ARG A 231 8.57 22.28 -0.88
N LYS A 232 7.69 22.25 -1.88
CA LYS A 232 7.36 23.40 -2.73
C LYS A 232 6.64 24.50 -1.94
N ILE A 233 5.70 24.18 -1.05
CA ILE A 233 5.04 25.21 -0.23
C ILE A 233 6.06 25.88 0.69
N TYR A 234 6.89 25.11 1.39
CA TYR A 234 7.82 25.67 2.37
C TYR A 234 8.97 26.46 1.72
N THR A 235 9.37 26.18 0.48
CA THR A 235 10.31 27.04 -0.25
C THR A 235 9.72 28.41 -0.63
N ASN A 236 8.40 28.49 -0.85
CA ASN A 236 7.75 29.73 -1.27
C ASN A 236 7.22 30.58 -0.10
N VAL A 237 7.15 30.03 1.11
CA VAL A 237 6.79 30.78 2.30
C VAL A 237 7.95 31.75 2.59
N LYS A 238 7.72 33.03 2.30
CA LYS A 238 8.58 34.11 2.77
C LYS A 238 8.45 34.16 4.28
N ILE A 239 9.57 33.95 4.98
CA ILE A 239 9.66 34.13 6.41
C ILE A 239 9.88 35.64 6.61
N ASP A 240 8.80 36.39 6.78
CA ASP A 240 8.86 37.73 7.38
C ASP A 240 9.09 37.59 8.90
#